data_AF-A0A925Z050-F1
#
_entry.id   AF-A0A925Z050-F1
#
_cell.length_a   1.000
_cell.length_b   1.000
_cell.length_c   1.000
_cell.angle_alpha   90.00
_cell.angle_beta   90.00
_cell.angle_gamma   90.00
#
_symmetry.space_group_name_H-M   'P 1'
#
loop_
_entity.id
_entity.type
_entity.pdbx_description
1 polymer ?
#
loop_
_entity_poly.entity_id
_entity_poly.type
_entity_poly.pdbx_seq_one_letter_code
_entity_poly.pdbx_strand_id
1 'polypeptide(L)'
;GMGRIARQYDFVVMYAGLRTNGRGHYTVRMKLITDNAKEMEPQRITELYMKELEEDILYDPVPYLWSHRRWKLTERLKNNEPMYR
;
A
#
# COMPACT_ATOMS: atom_id res chain seq x y z
N GLY A 1 -11.58 -5.42 -3.51
CA GLY A 1 -10.29 -4.75 -3.24
C GLY A 1 -9.34 -5.05 -4.36
N MET A 2 -8.31 -4.21 -4.57
CA MET A 2 -7.43 -4.28 -5.74
C MET A 2 -6.81 -5.67 -5.95
N GLY A 3 -6.30 -6.32 -4.87
CA GLY A 3 -5.74 -7.67 -4.98
C GLY A 3 -6.73 -8.75 -5.46
N ARG A 4 -8.03 -8.63 -5.14
CA ARG A 4 -9.06 -9.57 -5.63
C ARG A 4 -9.32 -9.40 -7.12
N ILE A 5 -9.36 -8.15 -7.59
CA ILE A 5 -9.55 -7.84 -9.02
C ILE A 5 -8.33 -8.32 -9.81
N ALA A 6 -7.12 -8.03 -9.33
CA ALA A 6 -5.89 -8.48 -9.96
C ALA A 6 -5.85 -10.01 -10.11
N ARG A 7 -6.19 -10.75 -9.05
CA ARG A 7 -6.27 -12.22 -9.09
C ARG A 7 -7.33 -12.74 -10.04
N GLN A 8 -8.52 -12.14 -10.05
CA GLN A 8 -9.64 -12.57 -10.91
C GLN A 8 -9.31 -12.48 -12.40
N TYR A 9 -8.56 -11.45 -12.81
CA TYR A 9 -8.22 -11.21 -14.21
C TYR A 9 -6.75 -11.48 -14.54
N ASP A 10 -5.98 -11.98 -13.58
CA ASP A 10 -4.56 -12.30 -13.73
C ASP A 10 -3.70 -11.10 -14.20
N PHE A 11 -4.01 -9.93 -13.64
CA PHE A 11 -3.32 -8.72 -14.03
C PHE A 11 -1.94 -8.62 -13.39
N VAL A 12 -1.00 -8.05 -14.16
CA VAL A 12 0.25 -7.54 -13.62
C VAL A 12 -0.05 -6.41 -12.64
N VAL A 13 0.47 -6.52 -11.43
CA VAL A 13 0.33 -5.52 -10.38
C VAL A 13 1.65 -4.79 -10.22
N MET A 14 1.61 -3.48 -10.39
CA MET A 14 2.74 -2.59 -10.14
C MET A 14 2.38 -1.59 -9.05
N TYR A 15 3.36 -1.27 -8.21
CA TYR A 15 3.32 -0.13 -7.30
C TYR A 15 3.91 1.10 -8.00
N ALA A 16 3.23 2.24 -7.84
CA ALA A 16 3.66 3.53 -8.37
C ALA A 16 3.88 4.51 -7.21
N GLY A 17 5.15 4.80 -6.91
CA GLY A 17 5.55 5.73 -5.86
C GLY A 17 5.94 7.09 -6.45
N LEU A 18 5.36 8.18 -5.95
CA LEU A 18 5.68 9.53 -6.39
C LEU A 18 6.78 10.12 -5.52
N ARG A 19 7.84 10.66 -6.15
CA ARG A 19 8.92 11.37 -5.49
C ARG A 19 9.04 12.79 -6.03
N THR A 20 9.28 13.73 -5.13
CA THR A 20 9.53 15.13 -5.50
C THR A 20 11.05 15.33 -5.57
N ASN A 21 11.57 15.65 -6.76
CA ASN A 21 13.02 15.83 -6.97
C ASN A 21 13.41 17.30 -7.08
N GLY A 22 12.46 18.21 -6.82
CA GLY A 22 12.62 19.65 -6.93
C GLY A 22 11.30 20.35 -7.26
N ARG A 23 11.29 21.68 -7.22
CA ARG A 23 10.08 22.46 -7.53
C ARG A 23 9.62 22.16 -8.97
N GLY A 24 8.38 21.68 -9.11
CA GLY A 24 7.78 21.34 -10.39
C GLY A 24 8.27 20.03 -11.03
N HIS A 25 9.14 19.27 -10.36
CA HIS A 25 9.71 18.03 -10.89
C HIS A 25 9.29 16.83 -10.05
N TYR A 26 8.57 15.92 -10.69
CA TYR A 26 8.11 14.68 -10.09
C TYR A 26 8.71 13.49 -10.81
N THR A 27 9.08 12.46 -10.05
CA THR A 27 9.53 11.19 -10.59
C THR A 27 8.65 10.09 -10.04
N VAL A 28 8.13 9.26 -10.93
CA VAL A 28 7.36 8.09 -10.56
C VAL A 28 8.29 6.88 -10.56
N ARG A 29 8.42 6.23 -9.42
CA ARG A 29 9.03 4.91 -9.32
C ARG A 29 7.97 3.86 -9.57
N MET A 30 8.22 2.99 -10.54
CA MET A 30 7.42 1.81 -10.79
C MET A 30 8.14 0.60 -10.18
N LYS A 31 7.45 -0.20 -9.37
CA LYS A 31 7.95 -1.46 -8.84
C LYS A 31 6.97 -2.58 -9.15
N LEU A 32 7.48 -3.70 -9.64
CA LEU A 32 6.67 -4.89 -9.84
C LEU A 32 6.29 -5.49 -8.47
N ILE A 33 5.00 -5.71 -8.24
CA ILE A 33 4.51 -6.45 -7.07
C ILE A 33 4.32 -7.92 -7.43
N THR A 34 3.64 -8.19 -8.54
CA THR A 34 3.51 -9.53 -9.12
C THR A 34 3.15 -9.41 -10.60
N ASP A 35 3.68 -10.31 -11.42
CA ASP A 35 3.28 -10.54 -12.81
C ASP A 35 2.32 -11.72 -12.97
N ASN A 36 2.07 -12.47 -11.89
CA ASN A 36 1.13 -13.58 -11.83
C ASN A 36 0.26 -13.43 -10.57
N ALA A 37 -0.87 -12.74 -10.71
CA ALA A 37 -1.76 -12.47 -9.59
C ALA A 37 -2.60 -13.70 -9.20
N LYS A 38 -2.77 -14.68 -10.10
CA LYS A 38 -3.47 -15.94 -9.81
C LYS A 38 -2.78 -16.83 -8.79
N GLU A 39 -1.47 -16.77 -8.68
CA GLU A 39 -0.70 -17.57 -7.73
C GLU A 39 -0.54 -16.90 -6.36
N MET A 40 -0.96 -15.64 -6.22
CA MET A 40 -0.76 -14.87 -4.99
C MET A 40 -2.07 -14.57 -4.28
N GLU A 41 -2.11 -14.78 -2.95
CA GLU A 41 -3.27 -14.42 -2.15
C GLU A 41 -3.58 -12.92 -2.25
N PRO A 42 -4.86 -12.51 -2.42
CA PRO A 42 -5.23 -11.10 -2.55
C PRO A 42 -4.73 -10.20 -1.41
N GLN A 43 -4.70 -10.75 -0.19
CA GLN A 43 -4.19 -10.09 1.01
C GLN A 43 -2.69 -9.85 0.88
N ARG A 44 -1.93 -10.83 0.34
CA ARG A 44 -0.49 -10.72 0.16
C ARG A 44 -0.11 -9.63 -0.83
N ILE A 45 -0.85 -9.50 -1.94
CA ILE A 45 -0.67 -8.39 -2.90
C ILE A 45 -0.85 -7.04 -2.18
N THR A 46 -1.85 -6.96 -1.29
CA THR A 46 -2.13 -5.74 -0.53
C THR A 46 -1.04 -5.45 0.50
N GLU A 47 -0.52 -6.45 1.20
CA GLU A 47 0.60 -6.31 2.14
C GLU A 47 1.86 -5.79 1.46
N LEU A 48 2.23 -6.36 0.31
CA LEU A 48 3.40 -5.91 -0.45
C LEU A 48 3.23 -4.46 -0.90
N TYR A 49 2.04 -4.08 -1.39
CA TYR A 49 1.73 -2.69 -1.70
C TYR A 49 1.91 -1.76 -0.49
N MET A 50 1.42 -2.16 0.69
CA MET A 50 1.56 -1.34 1.90
C MET A 50 3.01 -1.22 2.34
N LYS A 51 3.83 -2.27 2.16
CA LYS A 51 5.26 -2.23 2.44
C LYS A 51 5.99 -1.20 1.57
N GLU A 52 5.71 -1.18 0.25
CA GLU A 52 6.30 -0.18 -0.64
C GLU A 52 5.87 1.25 -0.29
N LEU A 53 4.59 1.40 0.08
CA LEU A 53 4.07 2.68 0.53
C LEU A 53 4.76 3.15 1.83
N GLU A 54 4.97 2.25 2.79
CA GLU A 54 5.69 2.55 4.02
C GLU A 54 7.14 2.97 3.74
N GLU A 55 7.83 2.26 2.85
CA GLU A 55 9.18 2.63 2.40
C GLU A 55 9.22 4.03 1.78
N ASP A 56 8.22 4.41 0.97
CA ASP A 56 8.14 5.77 0.39
C ASP A 56 7.82 6.84 1.45
N ILE A 57 6.90 6.57 2.39
CA ILE A 57 6.58 7.51 3.48
C ILE A 57 7.80 7.74 4.37
N LEU A 58 8.57 6.69 4.67
CA LEU A 58 9.79 6.81 5.47
C LEU A 58 10.89 7.58 4.73
N TYR A 59 10.95 7.42 3.41
CA TYR A 59 11.90 8.14 2.57
C TYR A 59 11.57 9.64 2.46
N ASP A 60 10.31 9.97 2.16
CA ASP A 60 9.80 11.34 2.09
C ASP A 60 8.36 11.38 2.64
N PRO A 61 8.18 11.80 3.90
CA PRO A 61 6.86 11.83 4.51
C PRO A 61 6.01 13.01 4.04
N VAL A 62 6.61 14.06 3.48
CA VAL A 62 5.92 15.32 3.14
C VAL A 62 4.75 15.13 2.16
N PRO A 63 4.88 14.40 1.04
CA PRO A 63 3.80 14.24 0.07
C PRO A 63 2.65 13.34 0.56
N TYR A 64 2.80 12.65 1.71
CA TYR A 64 1.74 11.80 2.22
C TYR A 64 0.55 12.61 2.75
N LEU A 65 -0.67 12.13 2.52
CA LEU A 65 -1.91 12.81 2.92
C LEU A 65 -2.21 12.60 4.42
N TRP A 66 -1.41 13.19 5.30
CA TRP A 66 -1.54 13.05 6.76
C TRP A 66 -2.88 13.49 7.34
N SER A 67 -3.62 14.35 6.64
CA SER A 67 -4.98 14.76 7.04
C SER A 67 -6.01 13.63 6.93
N HIS A 68 -5.69 12.56 6.18
CA HIS A 68 -6.57 11.41 6.05
C HIS A 68 -6.55 10.57 7.33
N ARG A 69 -7.69 10.48 8.02
CA ARG A 69 -7.89 9.57 9.17
C ARG A 69 -7.98 8.11 8.73
N ARG A 70 -6.84 7.57 8.28
CA ARG A 70 -6.72 6.22 7.72
C ARG A 70 -6.86 5.15 8.79
N TRP A 71 -6.29 5.41 9.97
CA TRP A 71 -6.40 4.53 11.12
C TRP A 71 -7.62 4.93 11.95
N LYS A 72 -8.71 4.20 11.77
CA LYS A 72 -9.83 4.23 12.72
C LYS A 72 -9.61 3.11 13.72
N LEU A 73 -9.08 3.48 14.89
CA LEU A 73 -9.01 2.57 16.03
C LEU A 73 -10.44 2.23 16.45
N THR A 74 -10.83 0.97 16.32
CA THR A 74 -12.06 0.45 16.91
C THR A 74 -11.96 0.54 18.44
N GLU A 75 -13.08 0.72 19.14
CA GLU A 75 -13.14 0.74 20.61
C GLU A 75 -12.41 -0.45 21.24
N ARG A 76 -12.46 -1.59 20.56
CA ARG A 76 -11.79 -2.84 20.94
C ARG A 76 -10.26 -2.74 20.99
N LEU A 77 -9.64 -1.99 20.08
CA LEU A 77 -8.20 -1.70 20.08
C LEU A 77 -7.82 -0.65 21.12
N LYS A 78 -8.75 0.25 21.49
CA LYS A 78 -8.53 1.19 22.60
C LYS A 78 -8.44 0.49 23.96
N ASN A 79 -9.13 -0.65 24.09
CA ASN A 79 -9.17 -1.45 25.31
C ASN A 79 -8.07 -2.51 25.40
N ASN A 80 -7.06 -2.49 24.51
CA ASN A 80 -5.97 -3.48 24.43
C ASN A 80 -6.45 -4.95 24.34
N GLU A 81 -7.63 -5.19 23.78
CA GLU A 81 -8.09 -6.57 23.58
C GLU A 81 -7.38 -7.20 22.38
N PRO A 82 -6.74 -8.38 22.52
CA PRO A 82 -6.03 -9.02 21.42
C PRO A 82 -6.98 -9.41 20.27
N MET A 83 -6.47 -9.30 19.05
CA MET A 83 -7.24 -9.49 17.80
C MET A 83 -7.56 -10.96 17.50
N TYR A 84 -6.96 -11.90 18.25
CA TYR A 84 -7.16 -13.34 18.12
C TYR A 84 -7.73 -13.91 19.42
N ARG A 85 -8.77 -14.74 19.31
CA ARG A 85 -9.15 -15.74 20.30
C ARG A 85 -8.51 -17.06 19.92
#